data_AF-A0A6I3N1M5-F1
#
_entry.id   AF-A0A6I3N1M5-F1
#
_cell.length_a   1.000
_cell.length_b   1.000
_cell.length_c   1.000
_cell.angle_alpha   90.00
_cell.angle_beta   90.00
_cell.angle_gamma   90.00
#
_symmetry.space_group_name_H-M   'P 1'
#
loop_
_entity.id
_entity.type
_entity.pdbx_description
1 polymer ?
#
loop_
_entity_poly.entity_id
_entity_poly.type
_entity_poly.pdbx_seq_one_letter_code
_entity_poly.pdbx_strand_id
1 'polypeptide(L)' 'MKSAEIAINGVRMMQRIMALADIGSTGDGGSCRLALTEEDRVGRDLVVSWMK' A
#
# COMPACT_ATOMS: atom_id res chain seq x y z
N MET A 1 -2.98 29.52 -21.10
CA MET A 1 -3.28 28.67 -19.93
C MET A 1 -2.26 27.54 -19.94
N LYS A 2 -1.33 27.48 -18.99
CA LYS A 2 -0.33 26.40 -18.95
C LYS A 2 -1.07 25.13 -18.53
N SER A 3 -1.09 24.11 -19.37
CA SER A 3 -1.60 22.79 -19.00
C SER A 3 -0.85 22.33 -17.76
N ALA A 4 -1.58 22.00 -16.69
CA ALA A 4 -0.95 21.33 -15.56
C ALA A 4 -0.45 19.97 -16.07
N GLU A 5 0.86 19.74 -16.02
CA GLU A 5 1.41 18.44 -16.36
C GLU A 5 0.81 17.40 -15.41
N ILE A 6 0.27 16.33 -15.98
CA ILE A 6 -0.28 15.23 -15.20
C ILE A 6 0.90 14.58 -14.45
N ALA A 7 0.92 14.73 -13.13
CA ALA A 7 1.94 14.18 -12.26
C ALA A 7 1.31 13.38 -11.12
N ILE A 8 2.03 12.38 -10.63
CA ILE A 8 1.61 11.60 -9.45
C ILE A 8 1.83 12.40 -8.17
N ASN A 9 1.03 12.11 -7.14
CA ASN A 9 1.33 12.54 -5.78
C ASN A 9 2.24 11.51 -5.10
N GLY A 10 3.54 11.80 -5.08
CA GLY A 10 4.57 10.90 -4.51
C GLY A 10 4.42 10.66 -3.01
N VAL A 11 4.00 11.67 -2.24
CA VAL A 11 3.79 11.54 -0.80
C VAL A 11 2.66 10.55 -0.51
N ARG A 12 1.52 10.70 -1.20
CA ARG A 12 0.38 9.78 -1.10
C ARG A 12 0.78 8.36 -1.49
N MET A 13 1.60 8.21 -2.54
CA MET A 13 2.09 6.90 -2.98
C MET A 13 2.92 6.22 -1.88
N MET A 14 3.91 6.93 -1.33
CA MET A 14 4.77 6.39 -0.28
C MET A 14 4.00 6.06 1.00
N GLN A 15 3.02 6.89 1.38
CA GLN A 15 2.14 6.60 2.52
C GLN A 15 1.36 5.28 2.33
N ARG A 16 0.82 5.04 1.12
CA ARG A 16 0.12 3.78 0.83
C ARG A 16 1.07 2.57 0.81
N ILE A 17 2.28 2.72 0.29
CA ILE A 17 3.28 1.64 0.31
C ILE A 17 3.64 1.27 1.75
N MET A 18 3.92 2.26 2.61
CA MET A 18 4.25 2.02 4.02
C MET A 18 3.07 1.37 4.77
N ALA A 19 1.85 1.88 4.60
CA ALA A 19 0.67 1.32 5.23
C ALA A 19 0.42 -0.15 4.83
N LEU A 20 0.71 -0.54 3.58
CA LEU A 20 0.59 -1.94 3.14
C LEU A 20 1.75 -2.81 3.66
N ALA A 21 2.96 -2.24 3.78
CA ALA A 21 4.15 -2.94 4.28
C ALA A 21 4.06 -3.28 5.78
N ASP A 22 3.36 -2.46 6.56
CA ASP A 22 3.09 -2.74 7.98
C ASP A 22 2.31 -4.05 8.18
N ILE A 23 1.51 -4.45 7.18
CA ILE A 23 0.74 -5.70 7.20
C ILE A 23 1.64 -6.86 6.76
N GLY A 24 2.05 -7.68 7.72
CA GLY A 24 3.00 -8.78 7.49
C GLY A 24 4.46 -8.36 7.71
N SER A 25 4.71 -7.23 8.38
CA SER A 25 6.07 -6.81 8.76
C SER A 25 6.79 -7.91 9.55
N THR A 26 8.03 -8.20 9.17
CA THR A 26 8.90 -9.19 9.84
C THR A 26 9.78 -8.57 10.93
N GLY A 27 9.69 -7.26 11.18
CA GLY A 27 10.46 -6.54 12.21
C GLY A 27 11.91 -6.22 11.82
N ASP A 28 12.44 -6.80 10.75
CA ASP A 28 13.76 -6.54 10.16
C ASP A 28 13.70 -5.66 8.90
N GLY A 29 12.55 -5.04 8.65
CA GLY A 29 12.28 -4.25 7.45
C GLY A 29 11.73 -5.05 6.27
N GLY A 30 11.58 -6.37 6.41
CA GLY A 30 10.88 -7.21 5.44
C GLY A 30 9.36 -7.24 5.63
N SER A 31 8.70 -7.95 4.71
CA SER A 31 7.28 -8.27 4.79
C SER A 31 7.07 -9.72 4.36
N CYS A 32 6.55 -10.56 5.25
CA CYS A 32 6.12 -11.93 4.95
C CYS A 32 4.60 -12.02 5.04
N ARG A 33 3.94 -11.78 3.91
CA ARG A 33 2.48 -11.87 3.77
C ARG A 33 2.16 -12.98 2.76
N LEU A 34 2.05 -14.20 3.27
CA LEU A 34 1.82 -15.40 2.47
C LEU A 34 0.40 -15.40 1.92
N ALA A 35 0.21 -15.92 0.71
CA ALA A 35 -1.11 -15.94 0.07
C ALA A 35 -2.13 -16.72 0.91
N LEU A 36 -3.36 -16.18 1.01
CA LEU A 36 -4.48 -16.76 1.74
C LEU A 36 -4.33 -16.85 3.27
N THR A 37 -3.35 -16.18 3.86
CA THR A 37 -3.32 -15.96 5.33
C THR A 37 -4.20 -14.78 5.73
N GLU A 38 -4.38 -14.59 7.03
CA GLU A 38 -5.12 -13.47 7.57
C GLU A 38 -4.47 -12.12 7.21
N GLU A 39 -3.14 -12.04 7.22
CA GLU A 39 -2.40 -10.85 6.82
C GLU A 39 -2.63 -10.54 5.33
N ASP A 40 -2.71 -11.56 4.47
CA ASP A 40 -3.07 -11.37 3.05
C ASP A 40 -4.50 -10.85 2.90
N ARG A 41 -5.46 -11.41 3.66
CA ARG A 41 -6.84 -10.91 3.68
C ARG A 41 -6.90 -9.43 4.08
N VAL A 42 -6.24 -9.05 5.18
CA VAL A 42 -6.20 -7.67 5.68
C VAL A 42 -5.52 -6.74 4.67
N GLY A 43 -4.40 -7.17 4.06
CA GLY A 43 -3.72 -6.42 3.02
C GLY A 43 -4.60 -6.16 1.79
N ARG A 44 -5.35 -7.18 1.35
CA ARG A 44 -6.31 -7.06 0.24
C ARG A 44 -7.45 -6.12 0.58
N ASP A 45 -8.05 -6.26 1.76
CA ASP A 45 -9.13 -5.39 2.23
C ASP A 45 -8.70 -3.91 2.25
N LEU A 46 -7.47 -3.64 2.70
CA LEU A 46 -6.90 -2.29 2.70
C LEU A 46 -6.78 -1.74 1.27
N VAL A 47 -6.23 -2.51 0.33
CA VAL A 47 -6.11 -2.07 -1.07
C VAL A 47 -7.48 -1.83 -1.71
N VAL A 48 -8.43 -2.74 -1.47
CA VAL A 48 -9.82 -2.59 -1.94
C VAL A 48 -10.44 -1.30 -1.39
N SER A 49 -10.20 -0.97 -0.12
CA SER A 49 -10.70 0.28 0.47
C SER A 49 -10.20 1.55 -0.23
N TRP A 50 -9.01 1.52 -0.85
CA TRP A 50 -8.45 2.65 -1.59
C TRP A 50 -8.98 2.81 -3.01
N MET A 51 -9.62 1.76 -3.54
CA MET A 51 -10.12 1.68 -4.91
C MET A 51 -11.64 1.87 -5.00
N LYS A 52 -12.36 1.80 -3.88
CA LYS A 52 -13.76 2.21 -3.76
C LYS A 52 -13.88 3.73 -3.88
#